data_AF-A0A455W2C9-F1
#
_entry.id   AF-A0A455W2C9-F1
#
_cell.length_a   1.000
_cell.length_b   1.000
_cell.length_c   1.000
_cell.angle_alpha   90.00
_cell.angle_beta   90.00
_cell.angle_gamma   90.00
#
_symmetry.space_group_name_H-M   'P 1'
#
loop_
_entity.id
_entity.type
_entity.pdbx_description
1 polymer ?
#
loop_
_entity_poly.entity_id
_entity_poly.type
_entity_poly.pdbx_seq_one_letter_code
_entity_poly.pdbx_strand_id
1 'polypeptide(L)'
;MIGQRLWEDGSLAQDSSIEAVKETKKLFERLRIPLAKLEASKRHKKTDYDVPYAGVGVRGLGWQVSDDTIIYQEDLSEQLFVMFSKMAPRI
;
A
#
# COMPACT_ATOMS: atom_id res chain seq x y z
N MET A 1 1.55 10.18 9.97
CA MET A 1 1.01 8.85 9.55
C MET A 1 1.64 7.74 10.40
N ILE A 2 0.96 6.60 10.59
CA ILE A 2 1.44 5.49 11.45
C ILE A 2 2.87 5.05 11.13
N GLY A 3 3.22 4.87 9.85
CA GLY A 3 4.57 4.48 9.46
C GLY A 3 5.63 5.57 9.63
N GLN A 4 5.27 6.84 9.84
CA GLN A 4 6.23 7.87 10.24
C GLN A 4 6.49 7.77 11.75
N ARG A 5 5.43 7.60 12.56
CA ARG A 5 5.55 7.43 14.01
C ARG A 5 6.39 6.20 14.37
N LEU A 6 6.19 5.08 13.69
CA LEU A 6 6.99 3.86 13.90
C LEU A 6 8.45 3.99 13.45
N TRP A 7 8.73 4.93 12.54
CA TRP A 7 10.11 5.22 12.12
C TRP A 7 10.81 6.15 13.10
N GLU A 8 10.10 7.17 13.61
CA GLU A 8 10.58 8.09 14.64
C GLU A 8 10.74 7.39 15.99
N ASP A 9 9.84 6.47 16.32
CA ASP A 9 9.86 5.69 17.55
C ASP A 9 9.44 4.23 17.29
N GLY A 10 10.45 3.39 17.03
CA GLY A 10 10.27 1.96 16.83
C GLY A 10 9.92 1.19 18.11
N SER A 11 9.98 1.81 19.29
CA SER A 11 9.58 1.15 20.54
C SER A 11 8.06 1.02 20.66
N LEU A 12 7.30 1.76 19.86
CA LEU A 12 5.84 1.76 19.90
C LEU A 12 5.19 0.44 19.45
N ALA A 13 5.91 -0.41 18.73
CA ALA A 13 5.38 -1.66 18.20
C ALA A 13 6.42 -2.77 18.08
N GLN A 14 5.95 -4.01 17.98
CA GLN A 14 6.82 -5.14 17.67
C GLN A 14 7.39 -5.04 16.26
N ASP A 15 8.54 -5.68 16.01
CA ASP A 15 9.21 -5.65 14.70
C ASP A 15 8.31 -6.22 13.58
N SER A 16 7.48 -7.22 13.93
CA SER A 16 6.47 -7.79 13.05
C SER A 16 5.40 -6.77 12.62
N SER A 17 4.99 -5.88 13.52
CA SER A 17 4.05 -4.79 13.23
C SER A 17 4.69 -3.72 12.34
N ILE A 18 5.94 -3.34 12.62
CA ILE A 18 6.70 -2.36 11.82
C ILE A 18 6.85 -2.86 10.38
N GLU A 19 7.24 -4.13 10.21
CA GLU A 19 7.39 -4.72 8.89
C GLU A 19 6.05 -4.83 8.16
N ALA A 20 4.97 -5.21 8.86
CA ALA A 20 3.63 -5.28 8.26
C ALA A 20 3.13 -3.90 7.76
N VAL A 21 3.40 -2.84 8.51
CA VAL A 21 3.10 -1.46 8.07
C VAL A 21 3.95 -1.07 6.86
N LYS A 22 5.23 -1.45 6.84
CA LYS A 22 6.15 -1.16 5.72
C LYS A 22 5.71 -1.83 4.42
N GLU A 23 5.40 -3.12 4.46
CA GLU A 23 4.95 -3.86 3.27
C GLU A 23 3.59 -3.35 2.75
N THR A 24 2.66 -3.05 3.66
CA THR A 24 1.37 -2.45 3.29
C THR A 24 1.57 -1.09 2.61
N LYS A 25 2.46 -0.24 3.14
CA LYS A 25 2.76 1.05 2.50
C LYS A 25 3.36 0.90 1.11
N LYS A 26 4.20 -0.11 0.86
CA LYS A 26 4.77 -0.36 -0.47
C LYS A 26 3.69 -0.74 -1.49
N LEU A 27 2.73 -1.58 -1.11
CA LEU A 27 1.63 -1.94 -2.00
C LEU A 27 0.78 -0.71 -2.36
N PHE A 28 0.37 0.05 -1.35
CA PHE A 28 -0.48 1.24 -1.53
C PHE A 28 0.25 2.42 -2.22
N GLU A 29 1.58 2.42 -2.22
CA GLU A 29 2.38 3.48 -2.84
C GLU A 29 2.20 3.54 -4.36
N ARG A 30 1.88 2.43 -5.04
CA ARG A 30 1.68 2.45 -6.50
C ARG A 30 0.37 3.09 -6.91
N LEU A 31 -0.68 2.90 -6.10
CA LEU A 31 -1.99 3.47 -6.36
C LEU A 31 -2.00 4.99 -6.15
N ARG A 32 -1.51 5.47 -4.99
CA ARG A 32 -1.61 6.88 -4.53
C ARG A 32 -3.01 7.54 -4.56
N ILE A 33 -4.00 6.86 -5.13
CA ILE A 33 -5.44 7.01 -4.95
C ILE A 33 -5.77 6.07 -3.78
N PRO A 34 -6.23 6.53 -2.60
CA PRO A 34 -6.95 7.77 -2.27
C PRO A 34 -6.11 8.84 -1.54
N LEU A 35 -4.77 8.79 -1.59
CA LEU A 35 -3.86 9.69 -0.84
C LEU A 35 -3.71 11.10 -1.44
N ALA A 36 -4.66 11.56 -2.27
CA ALA A 36 -4.67 12.85 -2.94
C ALA A 36 -3.41 13.17 -3.78
N LYS A 37 -2.70 12.14 -4.28
CA LYS A 37 -1.61 12.30 -5.24
C LYS A 37 -1.98 11.61 -6.54
N LEU A 38 -2.14 12.41 -7.58
CA LEU A 38 -2.47 11.96 -8.93
C LEU A 38 -1.23 11.60 -9.76
N GLU A 39 -0.04 11.61 -9.17
CA GLU A 39 1.21 11.27 -9.84
C GLU A 39 1.77 9.96 -9.29
N ALA A 40 2.32 9.13 -10.18
CA ALA A 40 3.02 7.91 -9.83
C ALA A 40 4.07 8.13 -8.72
N SER A 41 4.29 7.08 -7.94
CA SER A 41 5.40 7.04 -6.98
C SER A 41 6.74 7.36 -7.62
N LYS A 42 7.65 8.02 -6.88
CA LYS A 42 9.03 8.24 -7.34
C LYS A 42 9.70 6.92 -7.78
N ARG A 43 9.39 5.80 -7.11
CA ARG A 43 9.92 4.47 -7.45
C ARG A 43 9.31 3.91 -8.74
N HIS A 44 8.12 4.38 -9.12
CA HIS A 44 7.32 3.82 -10.21
C HIS A 44 7.10 4.81 -11.37
N LYS A 45 7.68 6.01 -11.30
CA LYS A 45 7.52 7.08 -12.29
C LYS A 45 7.90 6.69 -13.73
N LYS A 46 8.72 5.65 -13.91
CA LYS A 46 9.13 5.16 -15.24
C LYS A 46 8.30 3.99 -15.75
N THR A 47 7.52 3.35 -14.88
CA THR A 47 6.84 2.08 -15.17
C THR A 47 5.32 2.19 -15.10
N ASP A 48 4.82 3.13 -14.28
CA ASP A 48 3.41 3.28 -14.02
C ASP A 48 2.90 4.55 -14.72
N TYR A 49 1.62 4.55 -15.07
CA TYR A 49 0.92 5.73 -15.54
C TYR A 49 0.96 6.83 -14.48
N ASP A 50 0.80 8.09 -14.90
CA ASP A 50 0.68 9.19 -13.95
C ASP A 50 -0.52 8.96 -13.02
N VAL A 51 -1.67 8.59 -13.60
CA VAL A 51 -2.92 8.28 -12.89
C VAL A 51 -3.36 6.85 -13.20
N PRO A 52 -3.53 5.98 -12.18
CA PRO A 52 -4.08 4.64 -12.38
C PRO A 52 -5.53 4.66 -12.87
N TYR A 53 -5.88 3.76 -13.79
CA TYR A 53 -7.24 3.60 -14.29
C TYR A 53 -8.04 2.65 -13.41
N ALA A 54 -9.10 3.15 -12.77
CA ALA A 54 -10.04 2.32 -12.01
C ALA A 54 -10.99 1.57 -12.94
N GLY A 55 -11.27 0.30 -12.63
CA GLY A 55 -12.18 -0.51 -13.42
C GLY A 55 -12.46 -1.89 -12.82
N VAL A 56 -13.04 -2.76 -13.66
CA VAL A 56 -13.32 -4.16 -13.34
C VAL A 56 -12.42 -5.03 -14.21
N GLY A 57 -11.50 -5.77 -13.58
CA GLY A 57 -10.67 -6.79 -14.22
C GLY A 57 -11.19 -8.20 -13.96
N VAL A 58 -10.36 -9.21 -14.29
CA VAL A 58 -10.75 -10.63 -14.19
C VAL A 58 -11.03 -11.10 -12.76
N ARG A 59 -10.43 -10.44 -11.75
CA ARG A 59 -10.65 -10.71 -10.31
C ARG A 59 -11.63 -9.72 -9.66
N GLY A 60 -12.32 -8.89 -10.44
CA GLY A 60 -13.23 -7.86 -9.94
C GLY A 60 -12.60 -6.47 -9.91
N LEU A 61 -12.93 -5.65 -8.91
CA LEU A 61 -12.52 -4.25 -8.83
C LEU A 61 -11.00 -4.10 -8.70
N GLY A 62 -10.41 -3.18 -9.45
CA GLY A 62 -8.98 -2.89 -9.39
C GLY A 62 -8.58 -1.61 -10.08
N TRP A 63 -7.27 -1.34 -10.04
CA TRP A 63 -6.65 -0.21 -10.68
C TRP A 63 -5.50 -0.68 -11.57
N GLN A 64 -5.60 -0.38 -12.86
CA GLN A 64 -4.51 -0.59 -13.79
C GLN A 64 -3.48 0.52 -13.62
N VAL A 65 -2.28 0.15 -13.17
CA VAL A 65 -1.18 1.07 -12.90
C VAL A 65 -0.17 1.11 -14.04
N SER A 66 -0.14 0.07 -14.88
CA SER A 66 0.67 -0.01 -16.10
C SER A 66 -0.01 -0.97 -17.09
N ASP A 67 0.51 -1.09 -18.31
CA ASP A 67 -0.08 -1.96 -19.35
C ASP A 67 -0.26 -3.40 -18.86
N ASP A 68 0.74 -3.90 -18.13
CA ASP A 68 0.77 -5.28 -17.64
C ASP A 68 0.39 -5.46 -16.16
N THR A 69 0.03 -4.38 -15.43
CA THR A 69 -0.21 -4.46 -13.98
C THR A 69 -1.56 -3.89 -13.58
N ILE A 70 -2.39 -4.75 -12.96
CA ILE A 70 -3.61 -4.39 -12.24
C ILE A 70 -3.40 -4.71 -10.75
N ILE A 71 -3.62 -3.73 -9.88
CA ILE A 71 -3.70 -3.95 -8.44
C ILE A 71 -5.17 -4.10 -8.07
N TYR A 72 -5.56 -5.27 -7.56
CA TYR A 72 -6.97 -5.54 -7.24
C TYR A 72 -7.32 -5.05 -5.83
N GLN A 73 -8.59 -4.68 -5.66
CA GLN A 73 -9.13 -4.29 -4.36
C GLN A 73 -8.94 -5.41 -3.32
N GLU A 74 -9.12 -6.67 -3.72
CA GLU A 74 -8.94 -7.81 -2.81
C GLU A 74 -7.51 -7.90 -2.27
N ASP A 75 -6.48 -7.65 -3.10
CA ASP A 75 -5.07 -7.64 -2.66
C ASP A 75 -4.83 -6.54 -1.61
N LEU A 76 -5.43 -5.37 -1.80
CA LEU A 76 -5.33 -4.26 -0.86
C LEU A 76 -6.03 -4.56 0.47
N SER A 77 -7.23 -5.14 0.40
CA SER A 77 -8.03 -5.52 1.56
C SER A 77 -7.36 -6.63 2.38
N GLU A 78 -6.83 -7.66 1.71
CA GLU A 78 -6.08 -8.74 2.36
C GLU A 78 -4.82 -8.20 3.04
N GLN A 79 -4.05 -7.36 2.34
CA GLN A 79 -2.84 -6.76 2.91
C GLN A 79 -3.15 -5.88 4.12
N LEU A 80 -4.24 -5.11 4.10
CA LEU A 80 -4.71 -4.35 5.26
C LEU A 80 -5.09 -5.26 6.42
N PHE A 81 -5.83 -6.34 6.16
CA PHE A 81 -6.23 -7.31 7.18
C PHE A 81 -5.01 -7.96 7.84
N VAL A 82 -4.03 -8.42 7.05
CA VAL A 82 -2.78 -8.98 7.55
C VAL A 82 -2.02 -7.96 8.40
N MET A 83 -1.97 -6.71 7.97
CA MET A 83 -1.31 -5.65 8.73
C MET A 83 -1.97 -5.40 10.07
N PHE A 84 -3.30 -5.26 10.12
CA PHE A 84 -4.04 -5.09 11.37
C PHE A 84 -3.89 -6.30 12.30
N SER A 85 -3.88 -7.52 11.77
CA SER A 85 -3.70 -8.75 12.55
C SER A 85 -2.32 -8.86 13.20
N LYS A 86 -1.32 -8.12 12.68
CA LYS A 86 0.04 -8.07 13.21
C LYS A 86 0.29 -6.88 14.13
N MET A 87 -0.69 -6.00 14.35
CA MET A 87 -0.50 -4.82 15.19
C MET A 87 -0.44 -5.20 16.67
N ALA A 88 0.75 -5.07 17.27
CA ALA A 88 0.98 -5.32 18.68
C ALA A 88 1.98 -4.30 19.25
N PRO A 89 1.71 -3.71 20.43
CA PRO A 89 2.70 -2.89 21.13
C PRO A 89 3.87 -3.74 21.62
N ARG A 90 5.06 -3.15 21.76
CA ARG A 90 6.10 -3.71 22.66
C ARG A 90 5.63 -3.42 24.08
N ILE A 91 5.35 -4.48 24.84
CA ILE A 91 5.13 -4.41 26.29
C ILE A 91 6.50 -4.47 26.96
#